data_AF-A0A0M0LA44-F1
#
_entry.id   AF-A0A0M0LA44-F1
#
_cell.length_a   1.000
_cell.length_b   1.000
_cell.length_c   1.000
_cell.angle_alpha   90.00
_cell.angle_beta   90.00
_cell.angle_gamma   90.00
#
_symmetry.space_group_name_H-M   'P 1'
#
loop_
_entity.id
_entity.type
_entity.pdbx_description
1 polymer ?
#
loop_
_entity_poly.entity_id
_entity_poly.type
_entity_poly.pdbx_seq_one_letter_code
_entity_poly.pdbx_strand_id
1 'polypeptide(L)'
;MDNTTIQELAKIINDNWIEKNQDNKEKINKVLKRKSLKHVLSELTEAINTSKILDKNKATLFVVLALLRRNLDCKEELGQYLAQYGMINFLYGGLIQFLNGKSESFKIEIKWNIYDNSNCYEFIFRFPAPEYWRFIDLILAASILLEENHSDKFESVLLKDKSNLLLLNSIHNHKFIPSEKFIINLLNENSNLRRSIGLYMLINPIEEILKNKANNRKNYKTLLNEKIEFASKMIITLPDYIQAELLVNYFLYNKRADTFLSFLAKLMINPILTESLINEINSPKVKILDDLVILLTVIRKSRSKYPKKHKCKEKLYNAITKKIQDFIKTDSGIYSWDELSEYQFGVICNLLPKKNKVSLKVFIQKISRNLMISKLDELVRYEMYLKDISKLLILSGMEKIVNSNLSNKSIY
;
A
#
# COMPACT_ATOMS: atom_id res chain seq x y z
N MET A 1 -12.62 -28.26 30.09
CA MET A 1 -13.00 -26.84 29.84
C MET A 1 -14.48 -26.74 29.47
N ASP A 2 -15.15 -25.60 29.70
CA ASP A 2 -16.58 -25.37 29.40
C ASP A 2 -16.82 -24.04 28.64
N ASN A 3 -18.06 -23.82 28.18
CA ASN A 3 -18.41 -22.63 27.38
C ASN A 3 -18.31 -21.31 28.18
N THR A 4 -18.54 -21.34 29.49
CA THR A 4 -18.42 -20.18 30.37
C THR A 4 -16.96 -19.71 30.43
N THR A 5 -16.01 -20.63 30.60
CA THR A 5 -14.57 -20.32 30.52
C THR A 5 -14.22 -19.67 29.18
N ILE A 6 -14.71 -20.21 28.06
CA ILE A 6 -14.46 -19.64 26.72
C ILE A 6 -15.02 -18.22 26.58
N GLN A 7 -16.23 -17.96 27.10
CA GLN A 7 -16.84 -16.63 27.07
C GLN A 7 -16.07 -15.61 27.91
N GLU A 8 -15.58 -16.01 29.09
CA GLU A 8 -14.74 -15.15 29.92
C GLU A 8 -13.42 -14.78 29.23
N LEU A 9 -12.74 -15.75 28.60
CA LEU A 9 -11.54 -15.49 27.81
C LEU A 9 -11.83 -14.56 26.63
N ALA A 10 -12.93 -14.80 25.91
CA ALA A 10 -13.34 -13.96 24.80
C ALA A 10 -13.58 -12.51 25.23
N LYS A 11 -14.22 -12.30 26.39
CA LYS A 11 -14.44 -10.97 26.95
C LYS A 11 -13.13 -10.28 27.28
N ILE A 12 -12.19 -10.96 27.95
CA ILE A 12 -10.88 -10.38 28.28
C ILE A 12 -10.12 -9.95 27.02
N ILE A 13 -10.14 -10.77 25.96
CA ILE A 13 -9.50 -10.45 24.68
C ILE A 13 -10.17 -9.26 23.99
N ASN A 14 -11.50 -9.24 23.92
CA ASN A 14 -12.23 -8.14 23.31
C ASN A 14 -12.02 -6.82 24.07
N ASP A 15 -12.10 -6.86 25.40
CA ASP A 15 -11.87 -5.69 26.26
C ASP A 15 -10.45 -5.15 26.04
N ASN A 16 -9.44 -6.02 25.93
CA ASN A 16 -8.06 -5.63 25.61
C ASN A 16 -7.95 -4.91 24.27
N TRP A 17 -8.69 -5.37 23.27
CA TRP A 17 -8.71 -4.69 21.99
C TRP A 17 -9.44 -3.36 22.10
N ILE A 18 -10.52 -3.20 22.86
CA ILE A 18 -11.17 -1.89 23.00
C ILE A 18 -10.26 -0.91 23.74
N GLU A 19 -9.71 -1.32 24.88
CA GLU A 19 -8.85 -0.52 25.73
C GLU A 19 -7.74 -1.39 26.32
N LYS A 20 -6.49 -0.97 26.13
CA LYS A 20 -5.32 -1.75 26.56
C LYS A 20 -5.31 -1.85 28.09
N ASN A 21 -5.64 -3.02 28.61
CA ASN A 21 -5.68 -3.29 30.05
C ASN A 21 -4.40 -4.00 30.50
N GLN A 22 -3.71 -3.44 31.50
CA GLN A 22 -2.43 -3.98 32.00
C GLN A 22 -2.60 -5.32 32.74
N ASP A 23 -3.80 -5.61 33.27
CA ASP A 23 -4.07 -6.79 34.11
C ASP A 23 -4.52 -8.02 33.32
N ASN A 24 -4.50 -7.98 31.99
CA ASN A 24 -5.04 -9.06 31.15
C ASN A 24 -4.34 -10.40 31.39
N LYS A 25 -3.02 -10.39 31.63
CA LYS A 25 -2.27 -11.60 31.99
C LYS A 25 -2.78 -12.22 33.29
N GLU A 26 -3.06 -11.40 34.31
CA GLU A 26 -3.58 -11.89 35.58
C GLU A 26 -5.00 -12.43 35.45
N LYS A 27 -5.88 -11.72 34.72
CA LYS A 27 -7.25 -12.15 34.45
C LYS A 27 -7.28 -13.49 33.72
N ILE A 28 -6.48 -13.64 32.66
CA ILE A 28 -6.35 -14.90 31.92
C ILE A 28 -5.82 -16.01 32.83
N ASN A 29 -4.82 -15.72 33.67
CA ASN A 29 -4.28 -16.70 34.60
C ASN A 29 -5.28 -17.14 35.68
N LYS A 30 -6.18 -16.26 36.11
CA LYS A 30 -7.27 -16.61 37.04
C LYS A 30 -8.26 -17.56 36.36
N VAL A 31 -8.72 -17.24 35.15
CA VAL A 31 -9.64 -18.07 34.37
C VAL A 31 -9.03 -19.44 34.04
N LEU A 32 -7.78 -19.47 33.57
CA LEU A 32 -7.06 -20.70 33.23
C LEU A 32 -6.41 -21.39 34.45
N LYS A 33 -6.63 -20.90 35.67
CA LYS A 33 -6.07 -21.45 36.92
C LYS A 33 -4.55 -21.69 36.86
N ARG A 34 -3.81 -20.79 36.18
CA ARG A 34 -2.35 -20.84 35.97
C ARG A 34 -1.84 -22.14 35.31
N LYS A 35 -2.70 -22.88 34.62
CA LYS A 35 -2.35 -24.15 33.94
C LYS A 35 -1.35 -23.94 32.81
N SER A 36 -0.49 -24.93 32.57
CA SER A 36 0.47 -24.92 31.44
C SER A 36 -0.26 -24.98 30.08
N LEU A 37 0.42 -24.57 28.99
CA LEU A 37 -0.14 -24.62 27.63
C LEU A 37 -0.67 -26.01 27.29
N LYS A 38 0.16 -27.04 27.47
CA LYS A 38 -0.18 -28.44 27.24
C LYS A 38 -1.46 -28.86 27.96
N HIS A 39 -1.58 -28.51 29.25
CA HIS A 39 -2.73 -28.91 30.05
C HIS A 39 -4.01 -28.17 29.64
N VAL A 40 -3.92 -26.86 29.37
CA VAL A 40 -5.05 -26.08 28.83
C VAL A 40 -5.55 -26.65 27.50
N LEU A 41 -4.63 -26.97 26.59
CA LEU A 41 -4.95 -27.53 25.29
C LEU A 41 -5.53 -28.96 25.41
N SER A 42 -4.97 -29.80 26.28
CA SER A 42 -5.51 -31.14 26.55
C SER A 42 -6.96 -31.09 27.05
N GLU A 43 -7.27 -30.18 27.99
CA GLU A 43 -8.63 -30.01 28.51
C GLU A 43 -9.61 -29.44 27.49
N LEU A 44 -9.11 -28.60 26.57
CA LEU A 44 -9.90 -28.11 25.45
C LEU A 44 -10.22 -29.24 24.47
N THR A 45 -9.21 -30.05 24.09
CA THR A 45 -9.40 -31.21 23.22
C THR A 45 -10.38 -32.21 23.81
N GLU A 46 -10.28 -32.52 25.10
CA GLU A 46 -11.22 -33.38 25.79
C GLU A 46 -12.65 -32.80 25.78
N ALA A 47 -12.80 -31.51 26.06
CA ALA A 47 -14.10 -30.84 26.02
C ALA A 47 -14.73 -30.82 24.62
N ILE A 48 -13.90 -30.67 23.58
CA ILE A 48 -14.30 -30.74 22.17
C ILE A 48 -14.75 -32.16 21.79
N ASN A 49 -14.02 -33.19 22.25
CA ASN A 49 -14.31 -34.59 21.96
C ASN A 49 -15.54 -35.10 22.71
N THR A 50 -15.78 -34.58 23.91
CA THR A 50 -16.96 -34.87 24.73
C THR A 50 -18.17 -33.98 24.41
N SER A 51 -18.10 -33.15 23.36
CA SER A 51 -19.17 -32.24 22.92
C SER A 51 -19.68 -31.27 23.98
N LYS A 52 -18.86 -30.97 25.01
CA LYS A 52 -19.16 -29.93 26.01
C LYS A 52 -19.06 -28.52 25.43
N ILE A 53 -18.30 -28.37 24.34
CA ILE A 53 -18.14 -27.12 23.59
C ILE A 53 -18.95 -27.21 22.30
N LEU A 54 -19.84 -26.25 22.10
CA LEU A 54 -20.73 -26.19 20.93
C LEU A 54 -19.99 -25.70 19.68
N ASP A 55 -19.18 -24.64 19.82
CA ASP A 55 -18.39 -24.07 18.72
C ASP A 55 -16.90 -24.29 18.95
N LYS A 56 -16.41 -25.41 18.39
CA LYS A 56 -15.03 -25.87 18.50
C LYS A 56 -14.04 -24.85 17.92
N ASN A 57 -14.41 -24.23 16.80
CA ASN A 57 -13.56 -23.27 16.08
C ASN A 57 -13.37 -21.98 16.89
N LYS A 58 -14.49 -21.40 17.36
CA LYS A 58 -14.47 -20.20 18.20
C LYS A 58 -13.74 -20.44 19.52
N ALA A 59 -13.97 -21.59 20.16
CA ALA A 59 -13.30 -21.95 21.39
C ALA A 59 -11.78 -22.08 21.21
N THR A 60 -11.34 -22.81 20.17
CA THR A 60 -9.91 -22.94 19.86
C THR A 60 -9.27 -21.58 19.59
N LEU A 61 -9.91 -20.69 18.82
CA LEU A 61 -9.36 -19.36 18.57
C LEU A 61 -9.15 -18.58 19.87
N PHE A 62 -10.18 -18.44 20.71
CA PHE A 62 -10.06 -17.61 21.92
C PHE A 62 -9.09 -18.20 22.95
N VAL A 63 -9.00 -19.52 23.06
CA VAL A 63 -7.98 -20.15 23.92
C VAL A 63 -6.59 -19.84 23.39
N VAL A 64 -6.34 -19.96 22.09
CA VAL A 64 -5.04 -19.62 21.48
C VAL A 64 -4.69 -18.15 21.69
N LEU A 65 -5.64 -17.23 21.44
CA LEU A 65 -5.45 -15.79 21.67
C LEU A 65 -5.12 -15.49 23.14
N ALA A 66 -5.84 -16.11 24.08
CA ALA A 66 -5.59 -15.95 25.51
C ALA A 66 -4.20 -16.47 25.93
N LEU A 67 -3.78 -17.62 25.40
CA LEU A 67 -2.47 -18.18 25.69
C LEU A 67 -1.33 -17.31 25.16
N LEU A 68 -1.46 -16.78 23.94
CA LEU A 68 -0.50 -15.82 23.37
C LEU A 68 -0.50 -14.50 24.12
N ARG A 69 -1.67 -14.00 24.52
CA ARG A 69 -1.77 -12.76 25.30
C ARG A 69 -1.15 -12.90 26.69
N ARG A 70 -1.18 -14.10 27.27
CA ARG A 70 -0.49 -14.42 28.53
C ARG A 70 1.03 -14.41 28.36
N ASN A 71 1.54 -14.94 27.26
CA ASN A 71 2.97 -14.98 26.93
C ASN A 71 3.16 -15.01 25.39
N LEU A 72 3.66 -13.93 24.81
CA LEU A 72 3.87 -13.84 23.36
C LEU A 72 5.00 -14.77 22.87
N ASP A 73 5.96 -15.07 23.74
CA ASP A 73 7.13 -15.91 23.43
C ASP A 73 6.77 -17.39 23.30
N CYS A 74 5.55 -17.80 23.72
CA CYS A 74 5.14 -19.20 23.70
C CYS A 74 4.56 -19.66 22.36
N LYS A 75 4.61 -18.84 21.30
CA LYS A 75 3.99 -19.12 20.01
C LYS A 75 4.45 -20.46 19.40
N GLU A 76 5.75 -20.72 19.39
CA GLU A 76 6.32 -21.94 18.78
C GLU A 76 5.87 -23.19 19.55
N GLU A 77 5.99 -23.18 20.88
CA GLU A 77 5.51 -24.28 21.74
C GLU A 77 3.99 -24.49 21.59
N LEU A 78 3.23 -23.41 21.47
CA LEU A 78 1.78 -23.47 21.26
C LEU A 78 1.43 -24.11 19.91
N GLY A 79 2.16 -23.79 18.84
CA GLY A 79 2.00 -24.41 17.51
C GLY A 79 2.18 -25.92 17.56
N GLN A 80 3.27 -26.38 18.20
CA GLN A 80 3.58 -27.81 18.34
C GLN A 80 2.47 -28.57 19.07
N TYR A 81 1.96 -28.03 20.18
CA TYR A 81 0.85 -28.69 20.88
C TYR A 81 -0.46 -28.66 20.09
N LEU A 82 -0.77 -27.59 19.38
CA LEU A 82 -1.95 -27.55 18.51
C LEU A 82 -1.88 -28.62 17.41
N ALA A 83 -0.70 -28.84 16.82
CA ALA A 83 -0.46 -29.91 15.87
C ALA A 83 -0.61 -31.29 16.53
N GLN A 84 0.02 -31.50 17.68
CA GLN A 84 -0.06 -32.76 18.45
C GLN A 84 -1.50 -33.16 18.78
N TYR A 85 -2.34 -32.19 19.17
CA TYR A 85 -3.74 -32.42 19.53
C TYR A 85 -4.72 -32.32 18.34
N GLY A 86 -4.23 -32.16 17.10
CA GLY A 86 -5.07 -32.08 15.90
C GLY A 86 -5.96 -30.82 15.82
N MET A 87 -5.61 -29.75 16.53
CA MET A 87 -6.45 -28.55 16.68
C MET A 87 -6.16 -27.45 15.64
N ILE A 88 -5.16 -27.62 14.77
CA ILE A 88 -4.83 -26.65 13.73
C ILE A 88 -6.02 -26.33 12.81
N ASN A 89 -6.84 -27.33 12.47
CA ASN A 89 -8.04 -27.13 11.66
C ASN A 89 -9.10 -26.29 12.37
N PHE A 90 -9.24 -26.44 13.68
CA PHE A 90 -10.16 -25.61 14.47
C PHE A 90 -9.66 -24.18 14.60
N LEU A 91 -8.34 -23.98 14.77
CA LEU A 91 -7.74 -22.65 14.73
C LEU A 91 -7.98 -21.97 13.38
N TYR A 92 -7.71 -22.66 12.27
CA TYR A 92 -8.00 -22.17 10.92
C TYR A 92 -9.48 -21.81 10.74
N GLY A 93 -10.40 -22.70 11.13
CA GLY A 93 -11.84 -22.46 11.07
C GLY A 93 -12.27 -21.24 11.89
N GLY A 94 -11.71 -21.09 13.09
CA GLY A 94 -11.96 -19.96 13.98
C GLY A 94 -11.47 -18.64 13.39
N LEU A 95 -10.24 -18.61 12.84
CA LEU A 95 -9.70 -17.44 12.15
C LEU A 95 -10.58 -17.03 10.96
N ILE A 96 -10.97 -17.98 10.11
CA ILE A 96 -11.83 -17.71 8.96
C ILE A 96 -13.19 -17.15 9.39
N GLN A 97 -13.81 -17.73 10.42
CA GLN A 97 -15.09 -17.26 10.96
C GLN A 97 -14.96 -15.84 11.53
N PHE A 98 -13.89 -15.57 12.27
CA PHE A 98 -13.66 -14.28 12.92
C PHE A 98 -13.34 -13.15 11.93
N LEU A 99 -12.51 -13.44 10.93
CA LEU A 99 -11.95 -12.43 10.02
C LEU A 99 -12.84 -12.15 8.80
N ASN A 100 -13.75 -13.07 8.45
CA ASN A 100 -14.67 -12.85 7.34
C ASN A 100 -15.73 -11.78 7.63
N GLY A 101 -15.85 -11.31 8.88
CA GLY A 101 -16.75 -10.24 9.31
C GLY A 101 -18.24 -10.48 8.99
N LYS A 102 -18.68 -11.74 8.84
CA LYS A 102 -20.10 -12.08 8.61
C LYS A 102 -20.88 -12.25 9.92
N SER A 103 -20.20 -12.59 11.01
CA SER A 103 -20.85 -12.71 12.31
C SER A 103 -21.05 -11.34 12.94
N GLU A 104 -22.23 -11.09 13.52
CA GLU A 104 -22.50 -9.86 14.27
C GLU A 104 -21.73 -9.81 15.60
N SER A 105 -21.52 -10.96 16.22
CA SER A 105 -20.97 -11.08 17.59
C SER A 105 -19.54 -11.64 17.64
N PHE A 106 -19.00 -12.11 16.51
CA PHE A 106 -17.68 -12.73 16.41
C PHE A 106 -16.95 -12.22 15.18
N LYS A 107 -16.56 -10.95 15.23
CA LYS A 107 -15.82 -10.26 14.18
C LYS A 107 -14.86 -9.23 14.74
N ILE A 108 -13.91 -8.84 13.90
CA ILE A 108 -13.06 -7.67 14.07
C ILE A 108 -13.47 -6.62 13.05
N GLU A 109 -13.63 -5.38 13.50
CA GLU A 109 -13.86 -4.21 12.65
C GLU A 109 -12.74 -3.21 12.83
N ILE A 110 -11.90 -3.07 11.80
CA ILE A 110 -10.90 -2.00 11.71
C ILE A 110 -11.30 -1.12 10.53
N LYS A 111 -11.41 0.18 10.78
CA LYS A 111 -11.56 1.19 9.73
C LYS A 111 -10.21 1.79 9.44
N TRP A 112 -9.66 1.51 8.26
CA TRP A 112 -8.48 2.22 7.79
C TRP A 112 -8.87 3.57 7.21
N ASN A 113 -8.08 4.59 7.47
CA ASN A 113 -8.20 5.88 6.80
C ASN A 113 -7.57 5.82 5.39
N ILE A 114 -7.94 4.81 4.59
CA ILE A 114 -7.54 4.66 3.20
C ILE A 114 -8.65 5.28 2.37
N TYR A 115 -8.38 6.46 1.79
CA TYR A 115 -9.27 7.04 0.79
C TYR A 115 -9.06 6.28 -0.53
N ASP A 116 -10.14 5.95 -1.24
CA ASP A 116 -10.08 5.22 -2.52
C ASP A 116 -9.14 5.89 -3.57
N ASN A 117 -8.94 7.19 -3.43
CA ASN A 117 -8.10 8.01 -4.31
C ASN A 117 -6.67 8.22 -3.79
N SER A 118 -6.26 7.57 -2.70
CA SER A 118 -4.91 7.67 -2.14
C SER A 118 -3.95 6.63 -2.73
N ASN A 119 -2.65 6.93 -2.74
CA ASN A 119 -1.64 5.95 -3.13
C ASN A 119 -1.52 4.87 -2.04
N CYS A 120 -2.05 3.69 -2.31
CA CYS A 120 -2.11 2.59 -1.35
C CYS A 120 -0.73 2.04 -0.95
N TYR A 121 0.32 2.32 -1.71
CA TYR A 121 1.69 1.92 -1.37
C TYR A 121 2.18 2.57 -0.07
N GLU A 122 1.69 3.75 0.31
CA GLU A 122 2.04 4.36 1.60
C GLU A 122 1.67 3.47 2.79
N PHE A 123 0.63 2.64 2.67
CA PHE A 123 0.20 1.72 3.72
C PHE A 123 1.04 0.44 3.75
N ILE A 124 1.50 -0.01 2.58
CA ILE A 124 2.33 -1.20 2.43
C ILE A 124 3.63 -1.03 3.22
N PHE A 125 4.28 0.12 3.15
CA PHE A 125 5.59 0.32 3.78
C PHE A 125 5.54 0.85 5.21
N ARG A 126 4.36 1.05 5.79
CA ARG A 126 4.22 1.34 7.22
C ARG A 126 4.35 0.04 7.99
N PHE A 127 5.56 -0.25 8.48
CA PHE A 127 5.80 -1.37 9.39
C PHE A 127 6.35 -0.87 10.75
N PRO A 128 5.81 -1.37 11.89
CA PRO A 128 4.63 -2.22 12.00
C PRO A 128 3.38 -1.52 11.45
N ALA A 129 2.46 -2.30 10.87
CA ALA A 129 1.22 -1.71 10.36
C ALA A 129 0.43 -1.11 11.54
N PRO A 130 -0.42 -0.08 11.31
CA PRO A 130 -1.23 0.46 12.39
C PRO A 130 -2.07 -0.66 13.04
N GLU A 131 -2.34 -0.52 14.33
CA GLU A 131 -3.02 -1.53 15.18
C GLU A 131 -2.23 -2.84 15.46
N TYR A 132 -0.97 -2.98 15.00
CA TYR A 132 -0.16 -4.19 15.24
C TYR A 132 -0.13 -4.62 16.72
N TRP A 133 0.27 -3.73 17.63
CA TRP A 133 0.42 -4.06 19.06
C TRP A 133 -0.91 -4.40 19.74
N ARG A 134 -2.01 -3.81 19.24
CA ARG A 134 -3.36 -4.07 19.74
C ARG A 134 -3.76 -5.50 19.44
N PHE A 135 -3.55 -5.94 18.19
CA PHE A 135 -3.94 -7.27 17.69
C PHE A 135 -2.78 -8.26 17.55
N ILE A 136 -1.68 -8.07 18.31
CA ILE A 136 -0.48 -8.89 18.19
C ILE A 136 -0.76 -10.38 18.44
N ASP A 137 -1.65 -10.71 19.38
CA ASP A 137 -2.10 -12.08 19.64
C ASP A 137 -2.79 -12.72 18.43
N LEU A 138 -3.65 -11.97 17.72
CA LEU A 138 -4.31 -12.42 16.50
C LEU A 138 -3.33 -12.62 15.35
N ILE A 139 -2.36 -11.72 15.20
CA ILE A 139 -1.31 -11.82 14.19
C ILE A 139 -0.43 -13.05 14.45
N LEU A 140 -0.02 -13.25 15.71
CA LEU A 140 0.76 -14.43 16.10
C LEU A 140 -0.04 -15.72 15.93
N ALA A 141 -1.32 -15.73 16.31
CA ALA A 141 -2.21 -16.88 16.14
C ALA A 141 -2.34 -17.29 14.66
N ALA A 142 -2.49 -16.33 13.76
CA ALA A 142 -2.51 -16.61 12.32
C ALA A 142 -1.15 -17.15 11.84
N SER A 143 -0.03 -16.61 12.34
CA SER A 143 1.32 -17.04 11.94
C SER A 143 1.67 -18.48 12.34
N ILE A 144 0.97 -19.07 13.32
CA ILE A 144 1.11 -20.49 13.65
C ILE A 144 0.81 -21.38 12.43
N LEU A 145 -0.16 -20.99 11.59
CA LEU A 145 -0.48 -21.75 10.37
C LEU A 145 0.70 -21.76 9.39
N LEU A 146 1.50 -20.69 9.34
CA LEU A 146 2.67 -20.62 8.48
C LEU A 146 3.81 -21.50 9.02
N GLU A 147 4.05 -21.48 10.34
CA GLU A 147 5.14 -22.23 10.96
C GLU A 147 4.91 -23.74 10.99
N GLU A 148 3.65 -24.17 11.09
CA GLU A 148 3.25 -25.58 11.04
C GLU A 148 3.02 -26.09 9.59
N ASN A 149 3.69 -25.50 8.60
CA ASN A 149 3.65 -25.90 7.18
C ASN A 149 2.25 -25.91 6.54
N HIS A 150 1.35 -25.03 6.97
CA HIS A 150 0.02 -24.87 6.39
C HIS A 150 -0.14 -23.54 5.63
N SER A 151 0.82 -23.23 4.75
CA SER A 151 0.86 -22.00 3.96
C SER A 151 -0.43 -21.73 3.18
N ASP A 152 -1.05 -22.76 2.57
CA ASP A 152 -2.32 -22.60 1.85
C ASP A 152 -3.47 -22.13 2.75
N LYS A 153 -3.52 -22.64 3.99
CA LYS A 153 -4.51 -22.21 4.98
C LYS A 153 -4.24 -20.78 5.43
N PHE A 154 -2.96 -20.44 5.63
CA PHE A 154 -2.56 -19.09 5.98
C PHE A 154 -2.96 -18.09 4.89
N GLU A 155 -2.65 -18.37 3.63
CA GLU A 155 -3.05 -17.55 2.48
C GLU A 155 -4.57 -17.41 2.37
N SER A 156 -5.32 -18.50 2.58
CA SER A 156 -6.79 -18.47 2.63
C SER A 156 -7.30 -17.53 3.73
N VAL A 157 -6.68 -17.56 4.93
CA VAL A 157 -7.01 -16.62 6.02
C VAL A 157 -6.75 -15.18 5.60
N LEU A 158 -5.60 -14.89 4.99
CA LEU A 158 -5.27 -13.53 4.51
C LEU A 158 -6.27 -13.02 3.47
N LEU A 159 -6.74 -13.86 2.53
CA LEU A 159 -7.75 -13.47 1.54
C LEU A 159 -9.12 -13.21 2.18
N LYS A 160 -9.50 -13.98 3.21
CA LYS A 160 -10.77 -13.82 3.91
C LYS A 160 -10.79 -12.68 4.92
N ASP A 161 -9.63 -12.17 5.32
CA ASP A 161 -9.51 -11.04 6.23
C ASP A 161 -10.01 -9.73 5.61
N LYS A 162 -11.28 -9.40 5.88
CA LYS A 162 -11.91 -8.15 5.43
C LYS A 162 -11.20 -6.91 5.98
N SER A 163 -10.53 -7.03 7.11
CA SER A 163 -9.82 -5.94 7.74
C SER A 163 -8.44 -5.71 7.12
N ASN A 164 -7.90 -6.58 6.26
CA ASN A 164 -6.51 -6.49 5.76
C ASN A 164 -5.42 -6.38 6.84
N LEU A 165 -5.74 -6.51 8.13
CA LEU A 165 -4.81 -6.42 9.25
C LEU A 165 -3.72 -7.48 9.11
N LEU A 166 -4.11 -8.73 8.88
CA LEU A 166 -3.16 -9.82 8.77
C LEU A 166 -2.33 -9.66 7.51
N LEU A 167 -2.95 -9.27 6.40
CA LEU A 167 -2.24 -9.08 5.14
C LEU A 167 -1.14 -8.03 5.29
N LEU A 168 -1.46 -6.83 5.79
CA LEU A 168 -0.51 -5.74 5.99
C LEU A 168 0.64 -6.08 6.95
N ASN A 169 0.38 -6.91 7.97
CA ASN A 169 1.42 -7.33 8.91
C ASN A 169 2.23 -8.54 8.44
N SER A 170 1.74 -9.28 7.44
CA SER A 170 2.42 -10.47 6.92
C SER A 170 3.35 -10.18 5.76
N ILE A 171 3.14 -9.08 5.02
CA ILE A 171 3.89 -8.78 3.79
C ILE A 171 5.38 -8.49 4.03
N HIS A 172 5.77 -8.11 5.25
CA HIS A 172 7.16 -7.87 5.66
C HIS A 172 7.80 -9.07 6.38
N ASN A 173 7.05 -10.15 6.56
CA ASN A 173 7.55 -11.34 7.24
C ASN A 173 8.44 -12.15 6.29
N HIS A 174 9.75 -12.18 6.54
CA HIS A 174 10.72 -12.94 5.76
C HIS A 174 10.44 -14.45 5.68
N LYS A 175 9.70 -15.03 6.64
CA LYS A 175 9.29 -16.44 6.59
C LYS A 175 8.14 -16.69 5.62
N PHE A 176 7.38 -15.66 5.25
CA PHE A 176 6.22 -15.81 4.37
C PHE A 176 6.63 -15.67 2.91
N ILE A 177 6.60 -16.79 2.19
CA ILE A 177 6.81 -16.85 0.75
C ILE A 177 5.44 -17.10 0.11
N PRO A 178 4.81 -16.08 -0.50
CA PRO A 178 3.48 -16.22 -1.09
C PRO A 178 3.51 -17.10 -2.34
N SER A 179 2.48 -17.93 -2.51
CA SER A 179 2.22 -18.71 -3.71
C SER A 179 1.83 -17.82 -4.88
N GLU A 180 2.11 -18.28 -6.11
CA GLU A 180 1.71 -17.56 -7.32
C GLU A 180 0.18 -17.38 -7.39
N LYS A 181 -0.58 -18.41 -6.97
CA LYS A 181 -2.05 -18.37 -6.92
C LYS A 181 -2.54 -17.28 -5.98
N PHE A 182 -1.91 -17.10 -4.83
CA PHE A 182 -2.26 -16.04 -3.88
C PHE A 182 -2.00 -14.65 -4.45
N ILE A 183 -0.85 -14.44 -5.09
CA ILE A 183 -0.53 -13.17 -5.77
C ILE A 183 -1.56 -12.87 -6.86
N ILE A 184 -1.91 -13.86 -7.69
CA ILE A 184 -2.92 -13.73 -8.75
C ILE A 184 -4.28 -13.34 -8.16
N ASN A 185 -4.69 -13.97 -7.06
CA ASN A 185 -5.94 -13.62 -6.39
C ASN A 185 -5.93 -12.15 -5.94
N LEU A 186 -4.86 -11.69 -5.29
CA LEU A 186 -4.72 -10.31 -4.84
C LEU A 186 -4.76 -9.29 -5.98
N LEU A 187 -4.13 -9.59 -7.13
CA LEU A 187 -4.11 -8.71 -8.29
C LEU A 187 -5.49 -8.57 -8.97
N ASN A 188 -6.35 -9.56 -8.83
CA ASN A 188 -7.71 -9.57 -9.41
C ASN A 188 -8.80 -9.11 -8.42
N GLU A 189 -8.43 -8.72 -7.19
CA GLU A 189 -9.37 -8.21 -6.20
C GLU A 189 -9.91 -6.82 -6.57
N ASN A 190 -11.11 -6.50 -6.08
CA ASN A 190 -11.72 -5.19 -6.30
C ASN A 190 -11.05 -4.08 -5.46
N SER A 191 -10.35 -4.44 -4.38
CA SER A 191 -9.66 -3.49 -3.51
C SER A 191 -8.32 -3.03 -4.11
N ASN A 192 -8.17 -1.72 -4.34
CA ASN A 192 -6.90 -1.10 -4.77
C ASN A 192 -5.74 -1.42 -3.81
N LEU A 193 -5.99 -1.45 -2.50
CA LEU A 193 -4.99 -1.86 -1.50
C LEU A 193 -4.50 -3.28 -1.74
N ARG A 194 -5.43 -4.25 -1.88
CA ARG A 194 -5.07 -5.66 -2.09
C ARG A 194 -4.32 -5.85 -3.41
N ARG A 195 -4.72 -5.18 -4.49
CA ARG A 195 -3.99 -5.20 -5.76
C ARG A 195 -2.58 -4.61 -5.62
N SER A 196 -2.45 -3.49 -4.91
CA SER A 196 -1.15 -2.86 -4.62
C SER A 196 -0.25 -3.78 -3.80
N ILE A 197 -0.81 -4.51 -2.82
CA ILE A 197 -0.09 -5.54 -2.05
C ILE A 197 0.35 -6.70 -2.96
N GLY A 198 -0.54 -7.17 -3.85
CA GLY A 198 -0.20 -8.18 -4.85
C GLY A 198 0.95 -7.75 -5.74
N LEU A 199 0.95 -6.50 -6.21
CA LEU A 199 2.06 -5.95 -7.00
C LEU A 199 3.34 -5.83 -6.17
N TYR A 200 3.26 -5.39 -4.91
CA TYR A 200 4.41 -5.35 -4.02
C TYR A 200 5.04 -6.74 -3.85
N MET A 201 4.25 -7.77 -3.56
CA MET A 201 4.72 -9.16 -3.43
C MET A 201 5.31 -9.71 -4.74
N LEU A 202 4.76 -9.30 -5.88
CA LEU A 202 5.27 -9.68 -7.19
C LEU A 202 6.64 -9.06 -7.50
N ILE A 203 6.86 -7.82 -7.05
CA ILE A 203 8.02 -7.00 -7.40
C ILE A 203 9.15 -7.11 -6.37
N ASN A 204 8.85 -7.27 -5.08
CA ASN A 204 9.84 -7.29 -4.01
C ASN A 204 10.99 -8.31 -4.25
N PRO A 205 10.73 -9.56 -4.69
CA PRO A 205 11.81 -10.50 -5.00
C PRO A 205 12.77 -10.00 -6.09
N ILE A 206 12.27 -9.26 -7.10
CA ILE A 206 13.10 -8.67 -8.16
C ILE A 206 13.98 -7.57 -7.57
N GLU A 207 13.42 -6.72 -6.71
CA GLU A 207 14.16 -5.63 -6.06
C GLU A 207 15.24 -6.15 -5.11
N GLU A 208 14.96 -7.20 -4.33
CA GLU A 208 15.93 -7.85 -3.45
C GLU A 208 17.10 -8.44 -4.25
N ILE A 209 16.81 -9.14 -5.35
CA ILE A 209 17.82 -9.63 -6.28
C ILE A 209 18.65 -8.46 -6.82
N LEU A 210 18.03 -7.34 -7.21
CA LEU A 210 18.76 -6.16 -7.72
C LEU A 210 19.64 -5.46 -6.67
N LYS A 211 19.25 -5.47 -5.39
CA LYS A 211 20.04 -4.93 -4.28
C LYS A 211 21.23 -5.83 -3.92
N ASN A 212 21.06 -7.15 -3.99
CA ASN A 212 22.07 -8.15 -3.57
C ASN A 212 23.07 -8.57 -4.67
N LYS A 213 23.24 -7.74 -5.72
CA LYS A 213 24.09 -8.01 -6.91
C LYS A 213 25.53 -8.42 -6.60
N ALA A 214 26.08 -8.03 -5.45
CA ALA A 214 27.46 -8.32 -5.09
C ALA A 214 27.73 -9.80 -4.75
N ASN A 215 26.71 -10.56 -4.31
CA ASN A 215 26.91 -11.83 -3.61
C ASN A 215 26.63 -13.10 -4.44
N ASN A 216 25.95 -13.01 -5.59
CA ASN A 216 25.54 -14.20 -6.38
C ASN A 216 26.09 -14.18 -7.81
N ARG A 217 27.17 -14.92 -8.08
CA ARG A 217 27.92 -14.80 -9.35
C ARG A 217 27.59 -15.82 -10.46
N LYS A 218 26.89 -16.94 -10.21
CA LYS A 218 26.71 -17.97 -11.26
C LYS A 218 25.34 -18.09 -11.94
N ASN A 219 24.21 -17.85 -11.28
CA ASN A 219 22.86 -17.99 -11.89
C ASN A 219 21.93 -16.76 -11.73
N TYR A 220 22.50 -15.63 -11.34
CA TYR A 220 21.76 -14.41 -11.01
C TYR A 220 20.86 -13.87 -12.14
N LYS A 221 21.40 -13.82 -13.37
CA LYS A 221 20.68 -13.25 -14.51
C LYS A 221 19.49 -14.10 -14.93
N THR A 222 19.63 -15.42 -14.89
CA THR A 222 18.56 -16.37 -15.25
C THR A 222 17.40 -16.24 -14.29
N LEU A 223 17.67 -16.33 -12.97
CA LEU A 223 16.64 -16.16 -11.94
C LEU A 223 15.96 -14.79 -12.01
N LEU A 224 16.73 -13.72 -12.22
CA LEU A 224 16.17 -12.37 -12.39
C LEU A 224 15.24 -12.29 -13.60
N ASN A 225 15.64 -12.86 -14.73
CA ASN A 225 14.84 -12.87 -15.95
C ASN A 225 13.56 -13.69 -15.78
N GLU A 226 13.62 -14.85 -15.14
CA GLU A 226 12.44 -15.68 -14.82
C GLU A 226 11.44 -14.91 -13.96
N LYS A 227 11.91 -14.23 -12.91
CA LYS A 227 11.04 -13.41 -12.05
C LYS A 227 10.45 -12.21 -12.79
N ILE A 228 11.22 -11.55 -13.65
CA ILE A 228 10.74 -10.44 -14.50
C ILE A 228 9.70 -10.95 -15.51
N GLU A 229 9.93 -12.11 -16.13
CA GLU A 229 9.02 -12.70 -17.11
C GLU A 229 7.69 -13.07 -16.44
N PHE A 230 7.75 -13.74 -15.29
CA PHE A 230 6.57 -14.02 -14.47
C PHE A 230 5.81 -12.74 -14.13
N ALA A 231 6.49 -11.73 -13.59
CA ALA A 231 5.86 -10.45 -13.25
C ALA A 231 5.24 -9.75 -14.46
N SER A 232 5.95 -9.74 -15.59
CA SER A 232 5.46 -9.14 -16.83
C SER A 232 4.22 -9.84 -17.34
N LYS A 233 4.20 -11.18 -17.32
CA LYS A 233 3.04 -11.99 -17.73
C LYS A 233 1.82 -11.67 -16.86
N MET A 234 1.98 -11.65 -15.54
CA MET A 234 0.90 -11.36 -14.61
C MET A 234 0.32 -9.95 -14.80
N ILE A 235 1.19 -8.93 -14.96
CA ILE A 235 0.73 -7.56 -15.18
C ILE A 235 -0.02 -7.42 -16.50
N ILE A 236 0.50 -8.00 -17.60
CA ILE A 236 -0.11 -7.87 -18.93
C ILE A 236 -1.49 -8.54 -19.00
N THR A 237 -1.76 -9.57 -18.19
CA THR A 237 -3.08 -10.21 -18.14
C THR A 237 -4.16 -9.39 -17.44
N LEU A 238 -3.80 -8.35 -16.69
CA LEU A 238 -4.76 -7.50 -15.99
C LEU A 238 -5.45 -6.53 -16.95
N PRO A 239 -6.67 -6.06 -16.63
CA PRO A 239 -7.31 -4.96 -17.36
C PRO A 239 -6.44 -3.71 -17.42
N ASP A 240 -6.51 -2.97 -18.55
CA ASP A 240 -5.66 -1.80 -18.80
C ASP A 240 -5.74 -0.73 -17.70
N TYR A 241 -6.92 -0.52 -17.11
CA TYR A 241 -7.10 0.44 -16.03
C TYR A 241 -6.40 -0.01 -14.74
N ILE A 242 -6.42 -1.31 -14.42
CA ILE A 242 -5.70 -1.89 -13.26
C ILE A 242 -4.19 -1.80 -13.49
N GLN A 243 -3.71 -2.10 -14.70
CA GLN A 243 -2.29 -1.95 -15.03
C GLN A 243 -1.81 -0.52 -14.81
N ALA A 244 -2.56 0.48 -15.31
CA ALA A 244 -2.22 1.89 -15.14
C ALA A 244 -2.24 2.30 -13.67
N GLU A 245 -3.27 1.90 -12.91
CA GLU A 245 -3.40 2.15 -11.48
C GLU A 245 -2.16 1.68 -10.72
N LEU A 246 -1.78 0.43 -10.93
CA LEU A 246 -0.67 -0.23 -10.25
C LEU A 246 0.68 0.40 -10.60
N LEU A 247 0.91 0.72 -11.88
CA LEU A 247 2.14 1.37 -12.33
C LEU A 247 2.29 2.76 -11.71
N VAL A 248 1.24 3.58 -11.72
CA VAL A 248 1.29 4.93 -11.14
C VAL A 248 1.51 4.87 -9.64
N ASN A 249 0.77 4.00 -8.91
CA ASN A 249 0.98 3.80 -7.47
C ASN A 249 2.44 3.42 -7.15
N TYR A 250 2.99 2.46 -7.90
CA TYR A 250 4.38 1.99 -7.72
C TYR A 250 5.40 3.11 -7.90
N PHE A 251 5.31 3.88 -8.99
CA PHE A 251 6.29 4.94 -9.26
C PHE A 251 6.16 6.11 -8.30
N LEU A 252 4.93 6.52 -7.98
CA LEU A 252 4.70 7.62 -7.03
C LEU A 252 5.25 7.31 -5.63
N TYR A 253 5.28 6.04 -5.22
CA TYR A 253 5.85 5.67 -3.92
C TYR A 253 7.36 5.45 -3.95
N ASN A 254 7.87 4.76 -4.97
CA ASN A 254 9.29 4.46 -5.10
C ASN A 254 10.07 5.64 -5.70
N LYS A 255 9.95 6.80 -5.04
CA LYS A 255 10.47 8.12 -5.44
C LYS A 255 12.00 8.13 -5.61
N ARG A 256 12.72 7.22 -4.95
CA ARG A 256 14.18 7.21 -4.79
C ARG A 256 14.84 5.89 -5.20
N ALA A 257 14.61 5.44 -6.43
CA ALA A 257 15.46 4.41 -7.00
C ALA A 257 16.32 5.01 -8.11
N ASP A 258 17.61 5.16 -7.86
CA ASP A 258 18.63 5.37 -8.90
C ASP A 258 18.52 4.31 -10.03
N THR A 259 17.77 3.24 -9.78
CA THR A 259 17.37 2.23 -10.75
C THR A 259 15.85 1.94 -10.70
N PHE A 260 15.04 2.69 -11.43
CA PHE A 260 13.67 2.26 -11.74
C PHE A 260 13.69 0.90 -12.47
N LEU A 261 12.73 0.03 -12.16
CA LEU A 261 12.58 -1.25 -12.86
C LEU A 261 12.25 -1.00 -14.34
N SER A 262 13.25 -1.25 -15.20
CA SER A 262 13.18 -0.87 -16.61
C SER A 262 12.03 -1.54 -17.37
N PHE A 263 11.57 -2.73 -16.94
CA PHE A 263 10.44 -3.40 -17.55
C PHE A 263 9.11 -2.72 -17.22
N LEU A 264 8.89 -2.29 -15.97
CA LEU A 264 7.72 -1.48 -15.58
C LEU A 264 7.73 -0.11 -16.27
N ALA A 265 8.91 0.53 -16.35
CA ALA A 265 9.04 1.82 -17.02
C ALA A 265 8.69 1.75 -18.51
N LYS A 266 8.92 0.61 -19.18
CA LYS A 266 8.49 0.40 -20.58
C LYS A 266 6.97 0.33 -20.73
N LEU A 267 6.24 -0.12 -19.69
CA LEU A 267 4.77 -0.17 -19.70
C LEU A 267 4.16 1.23 -19.59
N MET A 268 4.82 2.18 -18.92
CA MET A 268 4.40 3.59 -18.84
C MET A 268 4.31 4.30 -20.19
N ILE A 269 4.83 3.72 -21.27
CA ILE A 269 4.74 4.25 -22.64
C ILE A 269 4.08 3.24 -23.59
N ASN A 270 3.31 2.30 -23.05
CA ASN A 270 2.53 1.36 -23.84
C ASN A 270 1.31 2.09 -24.45
N PRO A 271 1.16 2.11 -25.80
CA PRO A 271 0.03 2.76 -26.45
C PRO A 271 -1.34 2.28 -25.95
N ILE A 272 -1.47 1.00 -25.58
CA ILE A 272 -2.71 0.40 -25.10
C ILE A 272 -3.16 1.06 -23.78
N LEU A 273 -2.21 1.29 -22.87
CA LEU A 273 -2.47 1.85 -21.54
C LEU A 273 -2.64 3.38 -21.53
N THR A 274 -2.51 4.06 -22.68
CA THR A 274 -2.37 5.52 -22.73
C THR A 274 -3.51 6.25 -22.04
N GLU A 275 -4.76 5.92 -22.35
CA GLU A 275 -5.92 6.63 -21.79
C GLU A 275 -6.07 6.34 -20.29
N SER A 276 -5.88 5.09 -19.87
CA SER A 276 -5.87 4.71 -18.45
C SER A 276 -4.77 5.43 -17.67
N LEU A 277 -3.56 5.53 -18.21
CA LEU A 277 -2.46 6.28 -17.60
C LEU A 277 -2.77 7.78 -17.48
N ILE A 278 -3.43 8.37 -18.49
CA ILE A 278 -3.87 9.77 -18.42
C ILE A 278 -4.88 9.98 -17.29
N ASN A 279 -5.83 9.05 -17.12
CA ASN A 279 -6.80 9.11 -16.03
C ASN A 279 -6.10 9.04 -14.66
N GLU A 280 -5.15 8.12 -14.50
CA GLU A 280 -4.38 7.98 -13.25
C GLU A 280 -3.50 9.21 -12.95
N ILE A 281 -2.85 9.81 -13.97
CA ILE A 281 -2.06 11.05 -13.81
C ILE A 281 -2.96 12.21 -13.34
N ASN A 282 -4.18 12.29 -13.85
CA ASN A 282 -5.12 13.35 -13.49
C ASN A 282 -5.87 13.08 -12.18
N SER A 283 -5.80 11.85 -11.65
CA SER A 283 -6.48 11.46 -10.41
C SER A 283 -5.96 12.23 -9.18
N PRO A 284 -6.67 12.18 -8.03
CA PRO A 284 -6.21 12.80 -6.79
C PRO A 284 -4.97 12.13 -6.16
N LYS A 285 -4.43 11.05 -6.74
CA LYS A 285 -3.20 10.39 -6.27
C LYS A 285 -1.96 11.24 -6.49
N VAL A 286 -1.94 11.99 -7.59
CA VAL A 286 -0.89 12.94 -7.93
C VAL A 286 -1.24 14.27 -7.28
N LYS A 287 -0.54 14.61 -6.19
CA LYS A 287 -0.92 15.69 -5.28
C LYS A 287 0.02 16.88 -5.34
N ILE A 288 1.31 16.66 -5.63
CA ILE A 288 2.36 17.69 -5.54
C ILE A 288 3.29 17.66 -6.77
N LEU A 289 4.11 18.72 -6.92
CA LEU A 289 5.08 18.81 -8.02
C LEU A 289 6.07 17.64 -8.05
N ASP A 290 6.51 17.16 -6.88
CA ASP A 290 7.39 16.00 -6.75
C ASP A 290 6.84 14.75 -7.45
N ASP A 291 5.52 14.49 -7.32
CA ASP A 291 4.86 13.36 -7.98
C ASP A 291 4.96 13.48 -9.51
N LEU A 292 4.81 14.70 -10.03
CA LEU A 292 4.95 14.99 -11.46
C LEU A 292 6.39 14.85 -11.94
N VAL A 293 7.38 15.25 -11.13
CA VAL A 293 8.81 15.05 -11.43
C VAL A 293 9.10 13.57 -11.64
N ILE A 294 8.59 12.70 -10.76
CA ILE A 294 8.82 11.26 -10.84
C ILE A 294 8.21 10.68 -12.13
N LEU A 295 6.93 10.97 -12.38
CA LEU A 295 6.23 10.47 -13.56
C LEU A 295 6.89 10.97 -14.85
N LEU A 296 7.26 12.25 -14.93
CA LEU A 296 8.00 12.81 -16.08
C LEU A 296 9.34 12.13 -16.27
N THR A 297 10.08 11.88 -15.19
CA THR A 297 11.39 11.24 -15.26
C THR A 297 11.28 9.84 -15.85
N VAL A 298 10.30 9.05 -15.40
CA VAL A 298 10.05 7.69 -15.92
C VAL A 298 9.65 7.75 -17.39
N ILE A 299 8.68 8.61 -17.75
CA ILE A 299 8.22 8.77 -19.14
C ILE A 299 9.38 9.21 -20.05
N ARG A 300 10.23 10.15 -19.60
CA ARG A 300 11.35 10.66 -20.39
C ARG A 300 12.41 9.59 -20.62
N LYS A 301 12.83 8.87 -19.56
CA LYS A 301 13.89 7.84 -19.60
C LYS A 301 13.50 6.59 -20.41
N SER A 302 12.21 6.24 -20.49
CA SER A 302 11.74 5.07 -21.25
C SER A 302 11.96 5.24 -22.75
N ARG A 303 12.71 4.34 -23.41
CA ARG A 303 13.04 4.49 -24.84
C ARG A 303 11.81 4.29 -25.76
N SER A 304 11.52 5.27 -26.62
CA SER A 304 10.52 5.16 -27.69
C SER A 304 11.17 4.75 -28.99
N LYS A 305 11.35 3.44 -29.22
CA LYS A 305 11.90 2.93 -30.49
C LYS A 305 10.93 3.03 -31.68
N TYR A 306 9.65 3.31 -31.43
CA TYR A 306 8.58 3.23 -32.44
C TYR A 306 7.68 4.48 -32.46
N PRO A 307 7.12 4.88 -33.62
CA PRO A 307 6.27 6.06 -33.75
C PRO A 307 5.05 6.08 -32.82
N LYS A 308 4.38 4.93 -32.64
CA LYS A 308 3.22 4.81 -31.74
C LYS A 308 3.57 5.17 -30.28
N LYS A 309 4.76 4.77 -29.82
CA LYS A 309 5.26 5.12 -28.48
C LYS A 309 5.63 6.58 -28.35
N HIS A 310 6.07 7.22 -29.44
CA HIS A 310 6.30 8.66 -29.47
C HIS A 310 4.98 9.44 -29.28
N LYS A 311 3.93 9.05 -30.02
CA LYS A 311 2.59 9.65 -29.88
C LYS A 311 2.00 9.44 -28.48
N CYS A 312 2.20 8.25 -27.90
CA CYS A 312 1.84 7.97 -26.51
C CYS A 312 2.54 8.94 -25.53
N LYS A 313 3.87 9.10 -25.64
CA LYS A 313 4.61 10.07 -24.82
C LYS A 313 4.08 11.49 -24.94
N GLU A 314 3.79 11.96 -26.16
CA GLU A 314 3.22 13.30 -26.36
C GLU A 314 1.90 13.47 -25.60
N LYS A 315 1.00 12.48 -25.69
CA LYS A 315 -0.25 12.49 -24.92
C LYS A 315 0.00 12.54 -23.41
N LEU A 316 0.96 11.79 -22.89
CA LEU A 316 1.31 11.78 -21.46
C LEU A 316 1.92 13.11 -21.01
N TYR A 317 2.79 13.74 -21.80
CA TYR A 317 3.30 15.08 -21.51
C TYR A 317 2.17 16.13 -21.48
N ASN A 318 1.19 16.01 -22.38
CA ASN A 318 0.02 16.88 -22.37
C ASN A 318 -0.83 16.67 -21.11
N ALA A 319 -1.02 15.42 -20.66
CA ALA A 319 -1.73 15.13 -19.41
C ALA A 319 -1.03 15.73 -18.20
N ILE A 320 0.30 15.61 -18.10
CA ILE A 320 1.08 16.22 -17.02
C ILE A 320 0.99 17.75 -17.07
N THR A 321 1.07 18.34 -18.27
CA THR A 321 0.90 19.79 -18.44
C THR A 321 -0.48 20.23 -17.97
N LYS A 322 -1.53 19.47 -18.32
CA LYS A 322 -2.90 19.74 -17.87
C LYS A 322 -3.02 19.63 -16.35
N LYS A 323 -2.41 18.62 -15.71
CA LYS A 323 -2.41 18.48 -14.25
C LYS A 323 -1.76 19.67 -13.54
N ILE A 324 -0.66 20.22 -14.08
CA ILE A 324 -0.04 21.46 -13.56
C ILE A 324 -0.99 22.65 -13.73
N GLN A 325 -1.65 22.77 -14.89
CA GLN A 325 -2.63 23.83 -15.11
C GLN A 325 -3.81 23.72 -14.14
N ASP A 326 -4.25 22.50 -13.84
CA ASP A 326 -5.32 22.25 -12.88
C ASP A 326 -4.87 22.59 -11.46
N PHE A 327 -3.64 22.24 -11.05
CA PHE A 327 -3.03 22.69 -9.78
C PHE A 327 -3.08 24.22 -9.60
N ILE A 328 -2.75 24.98 -10.66
CA ILE A 328 -2.83 26.45 -10.67
C ILE A 328 -4.28 26.96 -10.57
N LYS A 329 -5.23 26.29 -11.24
CA LYS A 329 -6.64 26.71 -11.23
C LYS A 329 -7.30 26.47 -9.88
N THR A 330 -7.01 25.34 -9.25
CA THR A 330 -7.66 24.88 -8.02
C THR A 330 -6.87 25.22 -6.76
N ASP A 331 -5.79 26.01 -6.88
CA ASP A 331 -4.92 26.41 -5.77
C ASP A 331 -4.46 25.22 -4.92
N SER A 332 -4.06 24.15 -5.60
CA SER A 332 -3.70 22.87 -4.98
C SER A 332 -2.37 22.37 -5.51
N GLY A 333 -1.62 21.63 -4.68
CA GLY A 333 -0.36 20.98 -5.08
C GLY A 333 0.85 21.91 -5.24
N ILE A 334 0.64 23.23 -5.30
CA ILE A 334 1.65 24.28 -5.22
C ILE A 334 1.14 25.32 -4.22
N TYR A 335 1.56 25.20 -2.96
CA TYR A 335 1.04 26.06 -1.87
C TYR A 335 1.91 27.28 -1.60
N SER A 336 3.21 27.18 -1.92
CA SER A 336 4.23 28.22 -1.71
C SER A 336 5.22 28.21 -2.87
N TRP A 337 5.92 29.33 -3.05
CA TRP A 337 7.07 29.41 -3.94
C TRP A 337 8.37 29.45 -3.13
N ASP A 338 8.72 28.31 -2.56
CA ASP A 338 9.97 28.09 -1.84
C ASP A 338 11.06 27.47 -2.74
N GLU A 339 12.28 27.35 -2.21
CA GLU A 339 13.43 26.77 -2.93
C GLU A 339 13.15 25.36 -3.46
N LEU A 340 12.40 24.55 -2.71
CA LEU A 340 12.04 23.19 -3.11
C LEU A 340 11.07 23.18 -4.30
N SER A 341 10.04 24.01 -4.26
CA SER A 341 9.04 24.15 -5.32
C SER A 341 9.68 24.72 -6.59
N GLU A 342 10.55 25.73 -6.44
CA GLU A 342 11.36 26.28 -7.52
C GLU A 342 12.26 25.21 -8.15
N TYR A 343 12.99 24.43 -7.35
CA TYR A 343 13.82 23.33 -7.84
C TYR A 343 13.00 22.27 -8.58
N GLN A 344 11.93 21.76 -7.97
CA GLN A 344 11.06 20.74 -8.56
C GLN A 344 10.45 21.20 -9.88
N PHE A 345 9.93 22.43 -9.93
CA PHE A 345 9.40 23.00 -11.15
C PHE A 345 10.47 23.25 -12.21
N GLY A 346 11.69 23.61 -11.81
CA GLY A 346 12.86 23.66 -12.68
C GLY A 346 13.15 22.32 -13.35
N VAL A 347 13.13 21.22 -12.59
CA VAL A 347 13.29 19.86 -13.12
C VAL A 347 12.16 19.51 -14.09
N ILE A 348 10.91 19.81 -13.73
CA ILE A 348 9.74 19.62 -14.62
C ILE A 348 9.97 20.35 -15.95
N CYS A 349 10.34 21.63 -15.89
CA CYS A 349 10.58 22.45 -17.08
C CYS A 349 11.73 21.90 -17.92
N ASN A 350 12.79 21.37 -17.32
CA ASN A 350 13.90 20.74 -18.05
C ASN A 350 13.44 19.49 -18.82
N LEU A 351 12.53 18.70 -18.25
CA LEU A 351 12.07 17.42 -18.82
C LEU A 351 10.94 17.57 -19.86
N LEU A 352 10.14 18.65 -19.78
CA LEU A 352 9.01 18.87 -20.68
C LEU A 352 9.43 19.23 -22.11
N PRO A 353 8.69 18.80 -23.14
CA PRO A 353 8.89 19.27 -24.51
C PRO A 353 8.62 20.78 -24.66
N LYS A 354 9.30 21.43 -25.62
CA LYS A 354 9.16 22.87 -25.88
C LYS A 354 7.70 23.32 -26.06
N LYS A 355 6.90 22.56 -26.81
CA LYS A 355 5.46 22.82 -27.03
C LYS A 355 4.68 22.91 -25.72
N ASN A 356 4.96 22.02 -24.77
CA ASN A 356 4.32 21.99 -23.46
C ASN A 356 4.76 23.16 -22.58
N LYS A 357 6.05 23.53 -22.61
CA LYS A 357 6.56 24.72 -21.90
C LYS A 357 5.88 26.01 -22.40
N VAL A 358 5.74 26.16 -23.72
CA VAL A 358 5.05 27.32 -24.33
C VAL A 358 3.58 27.36 -23.92
N SER A 359 2.88 26.22 -23.98
CA SER A 359 1.49 26.12 -23.52
C SER A 359 1.34 26.53 -22.05
N LEU A 360 2.24 26.07 -21.19
CA LEU A 360 2.24 26.40 -19.77
C LEU A 360 2.52 27.89 -19.54
N LYS A 361 3.46 28.50 -20.27
CA LYS A 361 3.74 29.94 -20.22
C LYS A 361 2.50 30.77 -20.55
N VAL A 362 1.85 30.48 -21.68
CA VAL A 362 0.64 31.19 -22.12
C VAL A 362 -0.47 31.06 -21.08
N PHE A 363 -0.62 29.86 -20.49
CA PHE A 363 -1.58 29.61 -19.43
C PHE A 363 -1.29 30.43 -18.16
N ILE A 364 -0.04 30.43 -17.68
CA ILE A 364 0.40 31.20 -16.51
C ILE A 364 0.12 32.70 -16.73
N GLN A 365 0.54 33.25 -17.87
CA GLN A 365 0.31 34.66 -18.21
C GLN A 365 -1.18 35.03 -18.24
N LYS A 366 -2.03 34.12 -18.74
CA LYS A 366 -3.48 34.31 -18.75
C LYS A 366 -4.04 34.40 -17.33
N ILE A 367 -3.60 33.52 -16.42
CA ILE A 367 -4.06 33.53 -15.03
C ILE A 367 -3.53 34.77 -14.30
N SER A 368 -2.25 35.10 -14.44
CA SER A 368 -1.63 36.27 -13.78
C SER A 368 -2.35 37.58 -14.11
N ARG A 369 -2.81 37.75 -15.36
CA ARG A 369 -3.56 38.95 -15.79
C ARG A 369 -4.94 39.08 -15.16
N ASN A 370 -5.50 38.00 -14.65
CA ASN A 370 -6.84 37.97 -14.06
C ASN A 370 -6.81 38.16 -12.53
N LEU A 371 -5.63 38.27 -11.92
CA LEU A 371 -5.49 38.49 -10.49
C LEU A 371 -5.83 39.95 -10.15
N MET A 372 -6.60 40.15 -9.09
CA MET A 372 -7.10 41.45 -8.65
C MET A 372 -6.24 41.96 -7.50
N ILE A 373 -5.10 42.57 -7.88
CA ILE A 373 -3.98 42.97 -7.02
C ILE A 373 -3.79 44.51 -6.98
N SER A 374 -4.81 45.29 -7.30
CA SER A 374 -4.71 46.75 -7.28
C SER A 374 -4.79 47.30 -5.85
N LYS A 375 -4.37 48.56 -5.64
CA LYS A 375 -4.58 49.27 -4.37
C LYS A 375 -6.06 49.37 -3.98
N LEU A 376 -6.96 49.40 -4.95
CA LEU A 376 -8.41 49.38 -4.67
C LEU A 376 -8.83 48.02 -4.11
N ASP A 377 -8.30 46.93 -4.67
CA ASP A 377 -8.57 45.58 -4.18
C ASP A 377 -8.05 45.38 -2.74
N GLU A 378 -6.88 45.95 -2.43
CA GLU A 378 -6.33 45.96 -1.08
C GLU A 378 -7.30 46.60 -0.06
N LEU A 379 -7.96 47.70 -0.44
CA LEU A 379 -8.89 48.42 0.45
C LEU A 379 -10.27 47.76 0.54
N VAL A 380 -10.78 47.20 -0.55
CA VAL A 380 -12.19 46.74 -0.66
C VAL A 380 -12.35 45.24 -0.39
N ARG A 381 -11.31 44.43 -0.65
CA ARG A 381 -11.34 42.97 -0.58
C ARG A 381 -9.99 42.40 -0.13
N TYR A 382 -9.49 42.93 0.99
CA TYR A 382 -8.15 42.65 1.53
C TYR A 382 -7.80 41.15 1.61
N GLU A 383 -8.71 40.29 2.06
CA GLU A 383 -8.44 38.84 2.13
C GLU A 383 -8.23 38.19 0.76
N MET A 384 -9.01 38.59 -0.25
CA MET A 384 -8.84 38.09 -1.61
C MET A 384 -7.57 38.66 -2.25
N TYR A 385 -7.27 39.93 -1.97
CA TYR A 385 -6.03 40.58 -2.38
C TYR A 385 -4.80 39.81 -1.87
N LEU A 386 -4.76 39.45 -0.58
CA LEU A 386 -3.65 38.67 -0.02
C LEU A 386 -3.47 37.31 -0.73
N LYS A 387 -4.57 36.60 -1.00
CA LYS A 387 -4.53 35.33 -1.75
C LYS A 387 -4.01 35.52 -3.18
N ASP A 388 -4.47 36.54 -3.87
CA ASP A 388 -4.03 36.86 -5.24
C ASP A 388 -2.56 37.28 -5.29
N ILE A 389 -2.05 38.00 -4.27
CA ILE A 389 -0.63 38.31 -4.13
C ILE A 389 0.20 37.05 -3.91
N SER A 390 -0.21 36.14 -3.01
CA SER A 390 0.49 34.86 -2.82
C SER A 390 0.52 34.03 -4.10
N LYS A 391 -0.60 34.01 -4.83
CA LYS A 391 -0.70 33.33 -6.13
C LYS A 391 0.20 33.97 -7.19
N LEU A 392 0.27 35.30 -7.23
CA LEU A 392 1.16 36.03 -8.14
C LEU A 392 2.63 35.68 -7.91
N LEU A 393 3.07 35.55 -6.65
CA LEU A 393 4.44 35.14 -6.32
C LEU A 393 4.77 33.77 -6.95
N ILE A 394 3.89 32.78 -6.76
CA ILE A 394 4.02 31.46 -7.39
C ILE A 394 4.08 31.58 -8.92
N LEU A 395 3.12 32.26 -9.54
CA LEU A 395 3.03 32.36 -11.00
C LEU A 395 4.23 33.09 -11.62
N SER A 396 4.70 34.16 -10.99
CA SER A 396 5.87 34.91 -11.44
C SER A 396 7.16 34.09 -11.35
N GLY A 397 7.33 33.32 -10.27
CA GLY A 397 8.43 32.38 -10.10
C GLY A 397 8.41 31.28 -11.17
N MET A 398 7.24 30.68 -11.40
CA MET A 398 7.06 29.69 -12.47
C MET A 398 7.38 30.28 -13.85
N GLU A 399 6.87 31.47 -14.17
CA GLU A 399 7.12 32.13 -15.45
C GLU A 399 8.60 32.41 -15.68
N LYS A 400 9.33 32.85 -14.65
CA LYS A 400 10.79 33.05 -14.70
C LYS A 400 11.53 31.77 -15.09
N ILE A 401 11.17 30.64 -14.48
CA ILE A 401 11.77 29.32 -14.77
C ILE A 401 11.43 28.86 -16.19
N VAL A 402 10.20 29.05 -16.64
CA VAL A 402 9.81 28.67 -18.01
C VAL A 402 10.58 29.51 -19.04
N ASN A 403 10.73 30.81 -18.77
CA ASN A 403 11.47 31.71 -19.66
C ASN A 403 12.95 31.34 -19.76
N SER A 404 13.62 31.09 -18.63
CA SER A 404 15.04 30.68 -18.62
C SER A 404 15.26 29.36 -19.37
N ASN A 405 14.31 28.42 -19.26
CA ASN A 405 14.32 27.15 -19.96
C ASN A 405 14.02 27.23 -21.46
N LEU A 406 13.33 28.28 -21.91
CA LEU A 406 13.04 28.52 -23.32
C LEU A 406 14.15 29.34 -24.00
N SER A 407 14.84 30.21 -23.25
CA SER A 407 15.98 30.99 -23.73
C SER A 407 17.28 30.17 -23.80
N ASN A 408 17.46 29.21 -22.89
CA ASN A 408 18.51 28.23 -23.01
C ASN A 408 18.18 27.33 -24.21
N LYS A 409 18.85 27.53 -25.34
CA LYS A 409 18.84 26.58 -26.45
C LYS A 409 19.26 25.22 -25.91
N SER A 410 18.30 24.35 -25.61
CA SER A 410 18.56 22.95 -25.34
C SER A 410 19.15 22.36 -26.62
N ILE A 411 20.47 22.24 -26.66
CA ILE A 411 21.20 21.37 -27.57
C ILE A 411 20.80 19.95 -27.18
N TYR A 412 19.77 19.41 -27.82
CA TYR A 412 19.52 17.96 -28.01
C TYR A 412 18.48 17.76 -29.10
#